data_AF-A0AAN9UDH6-F1
#
_entry.id   AF-A0AAN9UDH6-F1
#
_cell.length_a   1.000
_cell.length_b   1.000
_cell.length_c   1.000
_cell.angle_alpha   90.00
_cell.angle_beta   90.00
_cell.angle_gamma   90.00
#
_symmetry.space_group_name_H-M   'P 1'
#
loop_
_entity.id
_entity.type
_entity.pdbx_description
1 polymer ?
#
loop_
_entity_poly.entity_id
_entity_poly.type
_entity_poly.pdbx_seq_one_letter_code
_entity_poly.pdbx_strand_id
1 'polypeptide(L)'
;MEGQQQNHPATGPSQEPAGVTPETTARPFHDSSAPNHGQEPPAVGGIPLNLPMGQPPQNNAPVFQGANAGFVPPQQQAFNGNGVFPAPNMMVPPPQQMAAGANGTATRHAMNGNAISADEIALYDRQIRLWGMKAQRKIQAANVLLITMRALANEIAKNLVLAGIGSLTLVDDQNVTEADLGAEFFLSEENIGQNRAEAASQEVQKLNPRVKVIADSGSIMEKGVSYFSAFDIVIATDLNPTTLAFINTATRLHHRQFYAAGTHGYYGYIFCDLIEHDFVLQRTKGNVSANIGEETRTRFITDVKTQKEGDKTIELVAKRELYSTWDLASETSALPADYLKSTRRLRAVSPVLSCLRALWAFEQVHNRIPGHNRQDLEFFTKAATQCHAMLSLPSDTLNSEVLRSFLQNISSEIAPVTAILGGQLAQDVINVLGQSQQPIQNMVIFDGNKMEANQYALHPEGPLGLAQLELSNPMMPTMMPMGDAQIADPQLGHPQPPGGQQIGNSHMIPMEQTNIMPQGAM
;
A
#
# COMPACT_ATOMS: atom_id res chain seq x y z
N MET A 1 -73.78 9.83 8.51
CA MET A 1 -72.87 10.11 7.37
C MET A 1 -71.82 8.99 7.27
N GLU A 2 -72.14 7.72 7.04
CA GLU A 2 -73.09 7.10 6.10
C GLU A 2 -72.71 7.24 4.61
N GLY A 3 -72.77 6.10 3.94
CA GLY A 3 -72.30 5.86 2.56
C GLY A 3 -72.25 4.35 2.29
N GLN A 4 -73.40 3.67 2.39
CA GLN A 4 -73.58 2.27 1.95
C GLN A 4 -73.61 2.22 0.40
N GLN A 5 -73.57 1.11 -0.35
CA GLN A 5 -74.12 -0.27 -0.25
C GLN A 5 -73.54 -1.07 -1.47
N GLN A 6 -73.72 -2.37 -1.77
CA GLN A 6 -74.34 -3.56 -1.16
C GLN A 6 -73.21 -4.52 -0.62
N ASN A 7 -73.28 -5.84 -0.32
CA ASN A 7 -74.17 -6.99 -0.58
C ASN A 7 -74.21 -7.48 -2.06
N HIS A 8 -74.51 -8.74 -2.46
CA HIS A 8 -75.01 -10.00 -1.87
C HIS A 8 -74.55 -11.21 -2.78
N PRO A 9 -74.87 -12.51 -2.52
CA PRO A 9 -74.95 -13.30 -1.28
C PRO A 9 -74.38 -14.75 -1.39
N ALA A 10 -74.55 -15.57 -0.32
CA ALA A 10 -74.81 -17.04 -0.33
C ALA A 10 -73.66 -18.03 -0.72
N THR A 11 -73.55 -19.27 -0.19
CA THR A 11 -74.20 -20.02 0.93
C THR A 11 -73.41 -21.32 1.22
N GLY A 12 -73.47 -21.89 2.43
CA GLY A 12 -73.22 -23.33 2.68
C GLY A 12 -72.39 -23.69 3.92
N PRO A 13 -72.76 -24.72 4.75
CA PRO A 13 -72.08 -25.01 6.03
C PRO A 13 -71.57 -26.45 6.24
N SER A 14 -70.66 -26.62 7.20
CA SER A 14 -70.46 -27.80 8.11
C SER A 14 -69.39 -27.38 9.14
N GLN A 15 -69.69 -27.15 10.43
CA GLN A 15 -69.87 -28.12 11.52
C GLN A 15 -68.69 -29.08 11.74
N GLU A 16 -68.09 -28.98 12.93
CA GLU A 16 -67.10 -29.90 13.52
C GLU A 16 -67.75 -31.26 13.89
N PRO A 17 -66.97 -32.30 14.22
CA PRO A 17 -66.66 -32.48 15.66
C PRO A 17 -65.29 -33.09 16.02
N ALA A 18 -64.88 -32.85 17.27
CA ALA A 18 -64.13 -33.76 18.15
C ALA A 18 -62.74 -34.32 17.72
N GLY A 19 -61.70 -33.55 18.05
CA GLY A 19 -60.54 -33.92 18.88
C GLY A 19 -59.93 -35.35 18.92
N VAL A 20 -58.59 -35.39 18.89
CA VAL A 20 -57.72 -36.21 19.76
C VAL A 20 -56.38 -35.47 19.93
N THR A 21 -55.84 -35.44 21.14
CA THR A 21 -54.52 -34.83 21.47
C THR A 21 -53.41 -35.88 21.54
N PRO A 22 -52.24 -35.65 20.92
CA PRO A 22 -51.01 -36.35 21.27
C PRO A 22 -50.21 -35.54 22.30
N GLU A 23 -50.05 -36.07 23.51
CA GLU A 23 -49.00 -35.63 24.43
C GLU A 23 -47.65 -36.17 23.96
N THR A 24 -46.62 -35.33 23.89
CA THR A 24 -45.25 -35.80 24.18
C THR A 24 -44.48 -34.74 24.96
N THR A 25 -44.36 -34.97 26.26
CA THR A 25 -43.60 -34.20 27.26
C THR A 25 -42.21 -33.75 26.81
N ALA A 26 -41.87 -32.50 27.10
CA ALA A 26 -40.48 -32.05 27.16
C ALA A 26 -39.69 -32.86 28.22
N ARG A 27 -38.38 -33.05 28.01
CA ARG A 27 -37.49 -33.70 28.98
C ARG A 27 -36.56 -32.68 29.66
N PRO A 28 -36.23 -32.83 30.96
CA PRO A 28 -35.38 -31.89 31.68
C PRO A 28 -33.89 -32.13 31.42
N PHE A 29 -33.06 -31.13 31.71
CA PHE A 29 -31.66 -31.36 32.03
C PHE A 29 -31.56 -32.19 33.31
N HIS A 30 -30.74 -33.24 33.30
CA HIS A 30 -30.43 -34.00 34.50
C HIS A 30 -29.07 -33.55 35.05
N ASP A 31 -29.09 -32.93 36.22
CA ASP A 31 -27.90 -32.65 37.01
C ASP A 31 -27.61 -33.80 37.98
N SER A 32 -26.34 -34.18 38.06
CA SER A 32 -25.74 -35.16 38.98
C SER A 32 -24.22 -35.12 38.74
N SER A 33 -23.33 -35.15 39.73
CA SER A 33 -23.48 -35.74 41.06
C SER A 33 -22.48 -35.20 42.09
N ALA A 34 -22.86 -35.21 43.37
CA ALA A 34 -21.97 -35.12 44.53
C ALA A 34 -22.66 -35.76 45.76
N PRO A 35 -21.97 -36.12 46.87
CA PRO A 35 -20.52 -36.10 47.12
C PRO A 35 -19.94 -37.40 47.77
N ASN A 36 -18.62 -37.36 48.02
CA ASN A 36 -17.95 -37.72 49.30
C ASN A 36 -17.12 -39.03 49.44
N HIS A 37 -16.03 -38.89 50.21
CA HIS A 37 -15.06 -39.86 50.79
C HIS A 37 -14.27 -40.81 49.84
N GLY A 38 -13.08 -41.22 50.32
CA GLY A 38 -12.12 -42.10 49.62
C GLY A 38 -10.96 -42.51 50.54
N GLN A 39 -9.98 -43.26 50.01
CA GLN A 39 -8.75 -43.70 50.69
C GLN A 39 -7.62 -43.99 49.66
N GLU A 40 -6.36 -43.88 50.11
CA GLU A 40 -5.11 -44.32 49.42
C GLU A 40 -4.94 -45.86 49.52
N PRO A 41 -3.80 -46.53 49.17
CA PRO A 41 -2.50 -46.15 48.55
C PRO A 41 -2.19 -47.03 47.28
N PRO A 42 -0.94 -47.24 46.74
CA PRO A 42 0.42 -46.86 47.20
C PRO A 42 1.36 -46.23 46.15
N ALA A 43 2.60 -45.94 46.57
CA ALA A 43 3.61 -45.20 45.81
C ALA A 43 4.93 -45.97 45.53
N VAL A 44 5.55 -45.69 44.38
CA VAL A 44 6.94 -45.94 43.98
C VAL A 44 7.30 -44.83 42.96
N GLY A 45 8.48 -44.22 42.89
CA GLY A 45 9.70 -44.26 43.73
C GLY A 45 10.74 -43.32 43.06
N GLY A 46 11.38 -42.43 43.82
CA GLY A 46 12.13 -41.29 43.25
C GLY A 46 13.65 -41.47 43.12
N ILE A 47 14.26 -40.68 42.23
CA ILE A 47 15.71 -40.45 42.12
C ILE A 47 15.96 -38.93 42.03
N PRO A 48 16.88 -38.34 42.81
CA PRO A 48 17.02 -36.89 42.92
C PRO A 48 17.99 -36.27 41.88
N LEU A 49 17.72 -35.02 41.51
CA LEU A 49 18.71 -34.12 40.90
C LEU A 49 19.11 -33.06 41.93
N ASN A 50 20.41 -33.01 42.25
CA ASN A 50 21.00 -32.11 43.23
C ASN A 50 22.01 -31.19 42.54
N LEU A 51 21.77 -29.88 42.53
CA LEU A 51 22.69 -28.86 42.00
C LEU A 51 22.82 -27.70 43.02
N PRO A 52 24.04 -27.22 43.31
CA PRO A 52 24.30 -26.34 44.43
C PRO A 52 23.95 -24.87 44.18
N MET A 53 23.58 -24.16 45.24
CA MET A 53 23.42 -22.70 45.23
C MET A 53 24.78 -21.99 45.09
N GLY A 54 24.93 -21.19 44.04
CA GLY A 54 26.05 -20.25 43.88
C GLY A 54 25.75 -18.88 44.50
N GLN A 55 26.74 -18.26 45.13
CA GLN A 55 26.63 -16.90 45.71
C GLN A 55 26.71 -15.81 44.63
N PRO A 56 26.13 -14.60 44.86
CA PRO A 56 26.20 -13.50 43.90
C PRO A 56 27.63 -12.93 43.79
N PRO A 57 28.17 -12.72 42.57
CA PRO A 57 29.45 -12.06 42.38
C PRO A 57 29.37 -10.56 42.72
N GLN A 58 30.50 -10.02 43.14
CA GLN A 58 30.61 -8.67 43.71
C GLN A 58 30.79 -7.57 42.66
N ASN A 59 30.52 -6.34 43.08
CA ASN A 59 30.78 -5.12 42.31
C ASN A 59 32.29 -4.93 42.11
N ASN A 60 32.77 -4.92 40.86
CA ASN A 60 34.13 -4.48 40.53
C ASN A 60 34.20 -4.06 39.05
N ALA A 61 34.40 -2.77 38.80
CA ALA A 61 34.43 -2.19 37.45
C ALA A 61 35.89 -1.98 36.98
N PRO A 62 36.29 -2.51 35.80
CA PRO A 62 37.49 -2.05 35.12
C PRO A 62 37.18 -0.77 34.32
N VAL A 63 37.88 0.32 34.62
CA VAL A 63 37.85 1.52 33.77
C VAL A 63 38.66 1.23 32.51
N PHE A 64 38.05 1.41 31.34
CA PHE A 64 38.78 1.52 30.07
C PHE A 64 38.57 2.92 29.47
N GLN A 65 39.68 3.54 29.08
CA GLN A 65 39.68 4.87 28.46
C GLN A 65 39.33 4.77 26.97
N GLY A 66 38.70 5.82 26.44
CA GLY A 66 37.98 5.73 25.17
C GLY A 66 38.84 5.87 23.91
N ALA A 67 38.26 5.46 22.79
CA ALA A 67 38.66 5.89 21.45
C ALA A 67 37.39 6.32 20.70
N ASN A 68 37.31 7.59 20.34
CA ASN A 68 36.15 8.14 19.62
C ASN A 68 36.38 7.91 18.11
N ALA A 69 35.59 7.02 17.49
CA ALA A 69 35.72 6.68 16.07
C ALA A 69 34.38 6.94 15.36
N GLY A 70 34.25 8.11 14.74
CA GLY A 70 33.09 8.46 13.93
C GLY A 70 33.05 7.65 12.64
N PHE A 71 31.87 7.15 12.26
CA PHE A 71 31.69 6.41 11.01
C PHE A 71 31.62 7.39 9.83
N VAL A 72 32.52 7.24 8.86
CA VAL A 72 32.59 8.08 7.65
C VAL A 72 32.25 7.22 6.42
N PRO A 73 31.31 7.65 5.55
CA PRO A 73 30.98 6.89 4.33
C PRO A 73 32.17 6.75 3.37
N PRO A 74 32.33 5.61 2.66
CA PRO A 74 33.39 5.44 1.68
C PRO A 74 33.29 6.43 0.52
N GLN A 75 34.37 7.16 0.24
CA GLN A 75 34.47 8.00 -0.95
C GLN A 75 34.73 7.16 -2.21
N GLN A 76 34.15 7.58 -3.33
CA GLN A 76 34.39 6.98 -4.64
C GLN A 76 35.85 7.18 -5.06
N GLN A 77 36.56 6.10 -5.39
CA GLN A 77 37.89 6.20 -6.01
C GLN A 77 37.75 6.30 -7.53
N ALA A 78 38.29 7.39 -8.10
CA ALA A 78 38.28 7.62 -9.54
C ALA A 78 39.30 6.71 -10.26
N PHE A 79 38.83 5.95 -11.24
CA PHE A 79 39.70 5.29 -12.20
C PHE A 79 40.15 6.28 -13.28
N ASN A 80 41.42 6.69 -13.25
CA ASN A 80 42.04 7.42 -14.34
C ASN A 80 42.22 6.48 -15.56
N GLY A 81 41.71 6.89 -16.72
CA GLY A 81 41.64 6.03 -17.90
C GLY A 81 42.92 5.99 -18.75
N ASN A 82 43.19 4.82 -19.34
CA ASN A 82 43.90 4.70 -20.61
C ASN A 82 43.65 3.30 -21.19
N GLY A 83 42.83 3.20 -22.26
CA GLY A 83 42.44 1.92 -22.86
C GLY A 83 41.40 2.11 -23.97
N VAL A 84 41.84 2.10 -25.23
CA VAL A 84 41.00 2.39 -26.40
C VAL A 84 40.34 1.13 -26.94
N PHE A 85 39.02 1.13 -27.11
CA PHE A 85 38.30 0.31 -28.11
C PHE A 85 37.09 1.09 -28.69
N PRO A 86 36.64 0.80 -29.93
CA PRO A 86 35.89 1.75 -30.75
C PRO A 86 34.36 1.64 -30.65
N ALA A 87 33.66 2.73 -31.01
CA ALA A 87 32.22 2.76 -31.20
C ALA A 87 31.80 2.23 -32.59
N PRO A 88 30.74 1.41 -32.71
CA PRO A 88 30.16 1.04 -34.00
C PRO A 88 29.34 2.18 -34.63
N ASN A 89 29.39 2.31 -35.96
CA ASN A 89 28.58 3.28 -36.71
C ASN A 89 27.09 2.95 -36.69
N MET A 90 26.25 3.93 -36.35
CA MET A 90 24.81 3.91 -36.63
C MET A 90 24.56 4.25 -38.10
N MET A 91 24.13 3.27 -38.90
CA MET A 91 23.82 3.43 -40.32
C MET A 91 22.40 2.91 -40.60
N VAL A 92 21.49 3.81 -40.96
CA VAL A 92 20.05 3.52 -41.05
C VAL A 92 19.67 2.98 -42.45
N PRO A 93 19.11 1.78 -42.58
CA PRO A 93 18.52 1.29 -43.83
C PRO A 93 17.05 1.76 -43.99
N PRO A 94 16.57 1.97 -45.22
CA PRO A 94 15.17 2.33 -45.49
C PRO A 94 14.23 1.12 -45.39
N PRO A 95 12.91 1.33 -45.17
CA PRO A 95 11.96 0.25 -44.88
C PRO A 95 11.54 -0.57 -46.11
N GLN A 96 11.43 -1.89 -45.91
CA GLN A 96 10.70 -2.82 -46.78
C GLN A 96 9.73 -3.67 -45.94
N GLN A 97 8.74 -4.30 -46.59
CA GLN A 97 7.51 -4.77 -45.95
C GLN A 97 7.49 -6.28 -45.62
N MET A 98 6.54 -6.65 -44.75
CA MET A 98 6.13 -8.01 -44.36
C MET A 98 7.08 -8.71 -43.36
N ALA A 99 6.63 -9.60 -42.48
CA ALA A 99 5.29 -10.19 -42.30
C ALA A 99 4.80 -10.13 -40.83
N ALA A 100 3.56 -10.54 -40.58
CA ALA A 100 2.93 -10.47 -39.26
C ALA A 100 3.37 -11.59 -38.31
N GLY A 101 3.63 -11.24 -37.05
CA GLY A 101 3.70 -12.15 -35.91
C GLY A 101 2.75 -11.66 -34.82
N ALA A 102 1.94 -12.54 -34.24
CA ALA A 102 0.89 -12.15 -33.30
C ALA A 102 1.47 -11.80 -31.92
N ASN A 103 1.18 -10.59 -31.43
CA ASN A 103 1.36 -10.24 -30.03
C ASN A 103 0.12 -9.46 -29.56
N GLY A 104 -0.48 -9.89 -28.45
CA GLY A 104 -1.80 -9.44 -28.00
C GLY A 104 -1.80 -8.03 -27.43
N THR A 105 -1.85 -7.01 -28.30
CA THR A 105 -2.04 -5.63 -27.86
C THR A 105 -3.44 -5.45 -27.27
N ALA A 106 -3.51 -5.18 -25.97
CA ALA A 106 -4.74 -4.82 -25.27
C ALA A 106 -5.25 -3.46 -25.78
N THR A 107 -6.02 -3.50 -26.87
CA THR A 107 -6.62 -2.32 -27.49
C THR A 107 -7.57 -1.65 -26.50
N ARG A 108 -7.23 -0.43 -26.08
CA ARG A 108 -8.11 0.41 -25.24
C ARG A 108 -9.48 0.50 -25.90
N HIS A 109 -10.46 -0.22 -25.36
CA HIS A 109 -11.83 -0.15 -25.83
C HIS A 109 -12.38 1.21 -25.47
N ALA A 110 -12.64 2.05 -26.48
CA ALA A 110 -13.37 3.28 -26.30
C ALA A 110 -14.82 2.94 -25.92
N MET A 111 -15.08 2.83 -24.61
CA MET A 111 -16.43 2.60 -24.09
C MET A 111 -17.35 3.70 -24.57
N ASN A 112 -18.42 3.32 -25.27
CA ASN A 112 -19.52 4.23 -25.58
C ASN A 112 -20.06 4.85 -24.30
N GLY A 113 -20.50 6.11 -24.38
CA GLY A 113 -21.14 6.84 -23.27
C GLY A 113 -22.55 6.33 -22.94
N ASN A 114 -22.75 5.02 -22.88
CA ASN A 114 -24.02 4.39 -22.55
C ASN A 114 -24.42 4.72 -21.11
N ALA A 115 -25.71 5.01 -20.91
CA ALA A 115 -26.28 5.00 -19.57
C ALA A 115 -26.28 3.57 -19.03
N ILE A 116 -26.02 3.43 -17.72
CA ILE A 116 -26.19 2.18 -16.98
C ILE A 116 -27.59 1.62 -17.30
N SER A 117 -27.67 0.35 -17.72
CA SER A 117 -28.92 -0.28 -18.11
C SER A 117 -29.88 -0.46 -16.92
N ALA A 118 -31.17 -0.62 -17.21
CA ALA A 118 -32.17 -0.82 -16.15
C ALA A 118 -31.86 -2.04 -15.26
N ASP A 119 -31.35 -3.13 -15.86
CA ASP A 119 -30.98 -4.35 -15.16
C ASP A 119 -29.75 -4.16 -14.25
N GLU A 120 -28.79 -3.33 -14.67
CA GLU A 120 -27.64 -2.95 -13.84
C GLU A 120 -28.05 -2.00 -12.71
N ILE A 121 -28.96 -1.04 -12.96
CA ILE A 121 -29.53 -0.19 -11.91
C ILE A 121 -30.26 -1.05 -10.87
N ALA A 122 -31.00 -2.08 -11.31
CA ALA A 122 -31.67 -3.02 -10.40
C ALA A 122 -30.69 -3.91 -9.62
N LEU A 123 -29.65 -4.44 -10.27
CA LEU A 123 -28.62 -5.27 -9.64
C LEU A 123 -27.83 -4.48 -8.58
N TYR A 124 -27.38 -3.27 -8.93
CA TYR A 124 -26.57 -2.42 -8.07
C TYR A 124 -27.41 -1.45 -7.21
N ASP A 125 -28.74 -1.55 -7.18
CA ASP A 125 -29.64 -0.61 -6.47
C ASP A 125 -29.18 -0.31 -5.03
N ARG A 126 -28.83 -1.35 -4.27
CA ARG A 126 -28.35 -1.23 -2.88
C ARG A 126 -27.00 -0.51 -2.78
N GLN A 127 -26.12 -0.71 -3.76
CA GLN A 127 -24.80 -0.07 -3.84
C GLN A 127 -24.93 1.40 -4.27
N ILE A 128 -25.75 1.65 -5.30
CA ILE A 128 -26.11 2.98 -5.81
C ILE A 128 -26.75 3.84 -4.71
N ARG A 129 -27.54 3.26 -3.79
CA ARG A 129 -28.10 3.99 -2.63
C ARG A 129 -27.05 4.45 -1.61
N LEU A 130 -25.87 3.83 -1.57
CA LEU A 130 -24.80 4.16 -0.63
C LEU A 130 -23.82 5.20 -1.19
N TRP A 131 -23.32 4.99 -2.42
CA TRP A 131 -22.29 5.86 -3.03
C TRP A 131 -22.76 6.67 -4.26
N GLY A 132 -23.99 6.46 -4.72
CA GLY A 132 -24.61 7.22 -5.79
C GLY A 132 -24.21 6.80 -7.21
N MET A 133 -25.08 7.12 -8.17
CA MET A 133 -24.90 6.80 -9.60
C MET A 133 -23.58 7.31 -10.19
N LYS A 134 -23.03 8.42 -9.69
CA LYS A 134 -21.74 8.96 -10.18
C LYS A 134 -20.55 8.10 -9.76
N ALA A 135 -20.58 7.50 -8.56
CA ALA A 135 -19.54 6.57 -8.12
C ALA A 135 -19.65 5.24 -8.88
N GLN A 136 -20.86 4.67 -9.01
CA GLN A 136 -21.07 3.41 -9.75
C GLN A 136 -20.53 3.48 -11.18
N ARG A 137 -20.75 4.59 -11.91
CA ARG A 137 -20.21 4.78 -13.26
C ARG A 137 -18.68 4.78 -13.34
N LYS A 138 -17.97 5.23 -12.29
CA LYS A 138 -16.50 5.17 -12.24
C LYS A 138 -16.02 3.75 -11.92
N ILE A 139 -16.68 3.09 -10.98
CA ILE A 139 -16.42 1.69 -10.61
C ILE A 139 -16.55 0.82 -11.88
N GLN A 140 -17.67 0.91 -12.59
CA GLN A 140 -17.93 0.19 -13.85
C GLN A 140 -16.99 0.57 -15.02
N ALA A 141 -16.24 1.67 -14.93
CA ALA A 141 -15.24 2.06 -15.93
C ALA A 141 -13.81 1.64 -15.56
N ALA A 142 -13.59 1.15 -14.33
CA ALA A 142 -12.27 0.87 -13.79
C ALA A 142 -11.68 -0.44 -14.30
N ASN A 143 -10.40 -0.40 -14.67
CA ASN A 143 -9.62 -1.55 -15.11
C ASN A 143 -8.62 -1.89 -13.99
N VAL A 144 -8.82 -2.99 -13.27
CA VAL A 144 -8.00 -3.38 -12.11
C VAL A 144 -7.08 -4.53 -12.48
N LEU A 145 -5.82 -4.46 -12.04
CA LEU A 145 -4.86 -5.56 -12.05
C LEU A 145 -4.71 -6.12 -10.63
N LEU A 146 -4.79 -7.43 -10.49
CA LEU A 146 -4.55 -8.17 -9.25
C LEU A 146 -3.47 -9.22 -9.48
N ILE A 147 -2.41 -9.19 -8.67
CA ILE A 147 -1.18 -9.96 -8.88
C ILE A 147 -0.99 -10.93 -7.71
N THR A 148 -0.68 -12.18 -8.03
CA THR A 148 -0.63 -13.37 -7.17
C THR A 148 -2.01 -13.77 -6.67
N MET A 149 -2.56 -14.82 -7.28
CA MET A 149 -3.85 -15.41 -6.94
C MET A 149 -3.66 -16.43 -5.82
N ARG A 150 -3.94 -15.97 -4.60
CA ARG A 150 -3.98 -16.75 -3.34
C ARG A 150 -5.23 -16.37 -2.55
N ALA A 151 -5.44 -16.89 -1.33
CA ALA A 151 -6.71 -16.70 -0.62
C ALA A 151 -7.03 -15.23 -0.26
N LEU A 152 -6.02 -14.37 -0.09
CA LEU A 152 -6.23 -12.92 0.03
C LEU A 152 -6.74 -12.30 -1.28
N ALA A 153 -6.15 -12.68 -2.41
CA ALA A 153 -6.57 -12.21 -3.73
C ALA A 153 -7.98 -12.69 -4.08
N ASN A 154 -8.36 -13.92 -3.71
CA ASN A 154 -9.72 -14.44 -3.91
C ASN A 154 -10.78 -13.58 -3.22
N GLU A 155 -10.50 -13.13 -1.99
CA GLU A 155 -11.37 -12.20 -1.26
C GLU A 155 -11.44 -10.82 -1.93
N ILE A 156 -10.32 -10.27 -2.40
CA ILE A 156 -10.28 -9.00 -3.12
C ILE A 156 -11.08 -9.10 -4.44
N ALA A 157 -10.79 -10.12 -5.26
CA ALA A 157 -11.45 -10.38 -6.53
C ALA A 157 -12.97 -10.53 -6.37
N LYS A 158 -13.42 -11.35 -5.41
CA LYS A 158 -14.83 -11.53 -5.07
C LYS A 158 -15.52 -10.20 -4.82
N ASN A 159 -14.97 -9.37 -3.92
CA ASN A 159 -15.60 -8.13 -3.51
C ASN A 159 -15.62 -7.09 -4.64
N LEU A 160 -14.53 -6.96 -5.42
CA LEU A 160 -14.48 -6.03 -6.56
C LEU A 160 -15.41 -6.43 -7.71
N VAL A 161 -15.49 -7.71 -8.04
CA VAL A 161 -16.36 -8.21 -9.12
C VAL A 161 -17.84 -8.10 -8.75
N LEU A 162 -18.21 -8.30 -7.48
CA LEU A 162 -19.56 -8.07 -6.98
C LEU A 162 -19.93 -6.58 -6.83
N ALA A 163 -18.95 -5.69 -6.68
CA ALA A 163 -19.14 -4.23 -6.80
C ALA A 163 -19.29 -3.75 -8.26
N GLY A 164 -18.97 -4.62 -9.24
CA GLY A 164 -19.16 -4.34 -10.65
C GLY A 164 -18.10 -3.42 -11.26
N ILE A 165 -16.81 -3.70 -11.03
CA ILE A 165 -15.72 -3.02 -11.77
C ILE A 165 -15.79 -3.32 -13.29
N GLY A 166 -15.14 -2.50 -14.12
CA GLY A 166 -15.16 -2.69 -15.59
C GLY A 166 -14.44 -3.97 -16.04
N SER A 167 -13.21 -4.16 -15.57
CA SER A 167 -12.45 -5.40 -15.79
C SER A 167 -11.50 -5.72 -14.65
N LEU A 168 -11.27 -7.02 -14.44
CA LEU A 168 -10.26 -7.54 -13.52
C LEU A 168 -9.28 -8.46 -14.28
N THR A 169 -8.01 -8.07 -14.33
CA THR A 169 -6.92 -8.95 -14.79
C THR A 169 -6.27 -9.62 -13.60
N LEU A 170 -6.19 -10.94 -13.64
CA LEU A 170 -5.51 -11.80 -12.68
C LEU A 170 -4.14 -12.20 -13.26
N VAL A 171 -3.05 -11.91 -12.55
CA VAL A 171 -1.69 -12.35 -12.91
C VAL A 171 -1.16 -13.29 -11.83
N ASP A 172 -0.81 -14.52 -12.21
CA ASP A 172 -0.05 -15.45 -11.38
C ASP A 172 0.73 -16.39 -12.30
N ASP A 173 2.01 -16.65 -12.03
CA ASP A 173 2.86 -17.57 -12.79
C ASP A 173 2.99 -18.97 -12.15
N GLN A 174 2.35 -19.18 -10.99
CA GLN A 174 2.33 -20.45 -10.27
C GLN A 174 1.15 -21.35 -10.66
N ASN A 175 1.35 -22.65 -10.45
CA ASN A 175 0.31 -23.65 -10.59
C ASN A 175 -0.37 -23.95 -9.26
N VAL A 176 -1.63 -24.39 -9.32
CA VAL A 176 -2.42 -24.85 -8.17
C VAL A 176 -1.77 -26.08 -7.53
N THR A 177 -1.66 -26.05 -6.21
CA THR A 177 -1.13 -27.11 -5.35
C THR A 177 -2.16 -27.55 -4.31
N GLU A 178 -1.95 -28.70 -3.67
CA GLU A 178 -2.82 -29.19 -2.58
C GLU A 178 -2.94 -28.20 -1.41
N ALA A 179 -1.90 -27.40 -1.15
CA ALA A 179 -1.89 -26.42 -0.06
C ALA A 179 -2.86 -25.25 -0.30
N ASP A 180 -3.05 -24.87 -1.56
CA ASP A 180 -3.89 -23.74 -1.96
C ASP A 180 -5.37 -24.02 -1.64
N LEU A 181 -5.81 -25.27 -1.83
CA LEU A 181 -7.17 -25.73 -1.56
C LEU A 181 -7.59 -25.58 -0.08
N GLY A 182 -6.65 -25.37 0.84
CA GLY A 182 -6.93 -25.11 2.26
C GLY A 182 -7.55 -23.74 2.53
N ALA A 183 -7.42 -22.78 1.61
CA ALA A 183 -7.93 -21.41 1.77
C ALA A 183 -8.52 -20.79 0.48
N GLU A 184 -8.22 -21.35 -0.70
CA GLU A 184 -8.64 -20.80 -2.00
C GLU A 184 -9.99 -21.34 -2.49
N PHE A 185 -11.08 -20.65 -2.14
CA PHE A 185 -12.45 -21.06 -2.47
C PHE A 185 -12.87 -20.92 -3.96
N PHE A 186 -11.98 -20.49 -4.86
CA PHE A 186 -12.18 -20.55 -6.32
C PHE A 186 -11.48 -21.74 -6.98
N LEU A 187 -10.79 -22.58 -6.21
CA LEU A 187 -10.04 -23.73 -6.70
C LEU A 187 -10.63 -25.05 -6.18
N SER A 188 -10.34 -26.14 -6.88
CA SER A 188 -10.77 -27.50 -6.54
C SER A 188 -9.65 -28.52 -6.84
N GLU A 189 -9.82 -29.76 -6.39
CA GLU A 189 -8.88 -30.86 -6.68
C GLU A 189 -8.65 -31.05 -8.19
N GLU A 190 -9.67 -30.79 -9.03
CA GLU A 190 -9.57 -30.86 -10.50
C GLU A 190 -8.63 -29.79 -11.10
N ASN A 191 -8.33 -28.72 -10.36
CA ASN A 191 -7.45 -27.64 -10.79
C ASN A 191 -5.97 -27.87 -10.49
N ILE A 192 -5.60 -28.88 -9.69
CA ILE A 192 -4.20 -29.14 -9.31
C ILE A 192 -3.31 -29.27 -10.57
N GLY A 193 -2.22 -28.53 -10.61
CA GLY A 193 -1.29 -28.48 -11.73
C GLY A 193 -1.70 -27.56 -12.89
N GLN A 194 -2.90 -26.98 -12.89
CA GLN A 194 -3.28 -25.86 -13.77
C GLN A 194 -2.71 -24.55 -13.22
N ASN A 195 -2.60 -23.49 -14.04
CA ASN A 195 -2.21 -22.16 -13.55
C ASN A 195 -3.28 -21.56 -12.63
N ARG A 196 -2.87 -20.90 -11.52
CA ARG A 196 -3.82 -20.35 -10.53
C ARG A 196 -4.74 -19.27 -11.09
N ALA A 197 -4.20 -18.31 -11.83
CA ALA A 197 -4.98 -17.22 -12.40
C ALA A 197 -5.97 -17.74 -13.46
N GLU A 198 -5.54 -18.67 -14.32
CA GLU A 198 -6.40 -19.31 -15.32
C GLU A 198 -7.54 -20.12 -14.67
N ALA A 199 -7.23 -20.94 -13.66
CA ALA A 199 -8.22 -21.72 -12.92
C ALA A 199 -9.25 -20.81 -12.20
N ALA A 200 -8.78 -19.91 -11.33
CA ALA A 200 -9.63 -19.04 -10.54
C ALA A 200 -10.49 -18.09 -11.40
N SER A 201 -9.98 -17.65 -12.56
CA SER A 201 -10.72 -16.73 -13.45
C SER A 201 -12.11 -17.26 -13.85
N GLN A 202 -12.28 -18.57 -13.95
CA GLN A 202 -13.54 -19.21 -14.35
C GLN A 202 -14.62 -19.05 -13.28
N GLU A 203 -14.29 -19.23 -12.00
CA GLU A 203 -15.23 -19.02 -10.89
C GLU A 203 -15.45 -17.52 -10.62
N VAL A 204 -14.39 -16.71 -10.69
CA VAL A 204 -14.48 -15.25 -10.55
C VAL A 204 -15.43 -14.66 -11.61
N GLN A 205 -15.38 -15.14 -12.86
CA GLN A 205 -16.26 -14.67 -13.93
C GLN A 205 -17.75 -15.01 -13.72
N LYS A 206 -18.06 -16.11 -13.02
CA LYS A 206 -19.45 -16.50 -12.69
C LYS A 206 -20.10 -15.55 -11.69
N LEU A 207 -19.32 -14.89 -10.81
CA LEU A 207 -19.85 -13.96 -9.80
C LEU A 207 -20.60 -12.78 -10.44
N ASN A 208 -20.09 -12.26 -11.56
CA ASN A 208 -20.73 -11.16 -12.28
C ASN A 208 -20.36 -11.18 -13.78
N PRO A 209 -21.22 -11.75 -14.66
CA PRO A 209 -21.00 -11.79 -16.11
C PRO A 209 -20.90 -10.44 -16.83
N ARG A 210 -21.05 -9.31 -16.11
CA ARG A 210 -20.86 -7.95 -16.66
C ARG A 210 -19.44 -7.42 -16.48
N VAL A 211 -18.67 -7.98 -15.53
CA VAL A 211 -17.25 -7.65 -15.33
C VAL A 211 -16.44 -8.49 -16.29
N LYS A 212 -15.51 -7.88 -17.04
CA LYS A 212 -14.58 -8.64 -17.88
C LYS A 212 -13.45 -9.20 -17.03
N VAL A 213 -13.43 -10.51 -16.79
CA VAL A 213 -12.29 -11.18 -16.13
C VAL A 213 -11.28 -11.61 -17.19
N ILE A 214 -9.99 -11.48 -16.88
CA ILE A 214 -8.86 -11.84 -17.75
C ILE A 214 -7.85 -12.60 -16.89
N ALA A 215 -7.32 -13.73 -17.38
CA ALA A 215 -6.15 -14.38 -16.80
C ALA A 215 -4.90 -14.07 -17.64
N ASP A 216 -3.76 -13.92 -16.98
CA ASP A 216 -2.44 -13.76 -17.60
C ASP A 216 -1.43 -14.57 -16.78
N SER A 217 -1.03 -15.74 -17.31
CA SER A 217 -0.18 -16.73 -16.65
C SER A 217 1.33 -16.46 -16.73
N GLY A 218 1.74 -15.31 -17.29
CA GLY A 218 3.15 -14.92 -17.40
C GLY A 218 3.64 -14.09 -16.21
N SER A 219 4.90 -14.27 -15.81
CA SER A 219 5.48 -13.66 -14.59
C SER A 219 5.38 -12.14 -14.56
N ILE A 220 5.02 -11.58 -13.41
CA ILE A 220 4.94 -10.11 -13.23
C ILE A 220 6.28 -9.41 -13.45
N MET A 221 7.40 -10.09 -13.14
CA MET A 221 8.75 -9.56 -13.32
C MET A 221 9.22 -9.54 -14.78
N GLU A 222 8.54 -10.27 -15.68
CA GLU A 222 8.78 -10.23 -17.13
C GLU A 222 7.97 -9.13 -17.83
N LYS A 223 7.01 -8.51 -17.13
CA LYS A 223 6.19 -7.42 -17.68
C LYS A 223 7.00 -6.11 -17.67
N GLY A 224 7.21 -5.54 -18.86
CA GLY A 224 7.79 -4.20 -18.97
C GLY A 224 6.90 -3.13 -18.31
N VAL A 225 7.50 -2.05 -17.81
CA VAL A 225 6.83 -0.96 -17.06
C VAL A 225 5.55 -0.43 -17.74
N SER A 226 5.52 -0.40 -19.08
CA SER A 226 4.35 0.00 -19.86
C SER A 226 3.10 -0.87 -19.69
N TYR A 227 3.22 -2.11 -19.21
CA TYR A 227 2.10 -3.01 -18.89
C TYR A 227 1.15 -2.38 -17.87
N PHE A 228 1.70 -1.78 -16.81
CA PHE A 228 0.93 -1.15 -15.73
C PHE A 228 0.10 0.05 -16.22
N SER A 229 0.48 0.69 -17.34
CA SER A 229 -0.25 1.83 -17.91
C SER A 229 -1.67 1.49 -18.41
N ALA A 230 -2.00 0.21 -18.58
CA ALA A 230 -3.32 -0.26 -18.98
C ALA A 230 -4.38 -0.22 -17.86
N PHE A 231 -3.96 -0.18 -16.60
CA PHE A 231 -4.82 -0.32 -15.43
C PHE A 231 -4.97 0.99 -14.67
N ASP A 232 -6.10 1.20 -14.00
CA ASP A 232 -6.35 2.39 -13.20
C ASP A 232 -5.87 2.19 -11.75
N ILE A 233 -6.04 0.97 -11.24
CA ILE A 233 -5.55 0.51 -9.93
C ILE A 233 -4.82 -0.82 -10.12
N VAL A 234 -3.67 -0.97 -9.45
CA VAL A 234 -2.87 -2.19 -9.39
C VAL A 234 -2.78 -2.67 -7.95
N ILE A 235 -3.07 -3.94 -7.72
CA ILE A 235 -3.08 -4.59 -6.41
C ILE A 235 -2.10 -5.77 -6.47
N ALA A 236 -1.12 -5.78 -5.57
CA ALA A 236 -0.15 -6.87 -5.43
C ALA A 236 -0.31 -7.56 -4.08
N THR A 237 -0.48 -8.88 -4.08
CA THR A 237 -0.66 -9.67 -2.85
C THR A 237 0.47 -10.67 -2.64
N ASP A 238 0.93 -10.80 -1.39
CA ASP A 238 1.85 -11.86 -0.94
C ASP A 238 3.18 -11.97 -1.75
N LEU A 239 3.67 -10.84 -2.28
CA LEU A 239 4.96 -10.70 -2.97
C LEU A 239 6.07 -10.16 -2.05
N ASN A 240 7.31 -10.51 -2.37
CA ASN A 240 8.50 -10.02 -1.67
C ASN A 240 8.68 -8.49 -1.84
N PRO A 241 9.37 -7.79 -0.91
CA PRO A 241 9.49 -6.33 -0.92
C PRO A 241 10.13 -5.76 -2.18
N THR A 242 11.12 -6.44 -2.77
CA THR A 242 11.83 -6.00 -3.98
C THR A 242 10.88 -5.98 -5.19
N THR A 243 9.99 -6.95 -5.28
CA THR A 243 8.94 -6.99 -6.31
C THR A 243 7.87 -5.91 -6.07
N LEU A 244 7.47 -5.67 -4.82
CA LEU A 244 6.55 -4.57 -4.47
C LEU A 244 7.14 -3.19 -4.80
N ALA A 245 8.43 -2.98 -4.52
CA ALA A 245 9.18 -1.77 -4.88
C ALA A 245 9.17 -1.50 -6.40
N PHE A 246 9.45 -2.55 -7.19
CA PHE A 246 9.41 -2.49 -8.65
C PHE A 246 8.02 -2.13 -9.18
N ILE A 247 6.97 -2.83 -8.72
CA ILE A 247 5.59 -2.58 -9.17
C ILE A 247 5.16 -1.18 -8.77
N ASN A 248 5.43 -0.74 -7.54
CA ASN A 248 5.06 0.59 -7.07
C ASN A 248 5.76 1.70 -7.87
N THR A 249 7.06 1.54 -8.16
CA THR A 249 7.80 2.47 -9.03
C THR A 249 7.22 2.50 -10.44
N ALA A 250 6.93 1.33 -11.03
CA ALA A 250 6.36 1.20 -12.36
C ALA A 250 4.94 1.80 -12.48
N THR A 251 4.10 1.66 -11.45
CA THR A 251 2.78 2.30 -11.39
C THR A 251 2.89 3.81 -11.26
N ARG A 252 3.82 4.32 -10.44
CA ARG A 252 4.06 5.77 -10.31
C ARG A 252 4.51 6.42 -11.62
N LEU A 253 5.39 5.76 -12.37
CA LEU A 253 5.84 6.21 -13.69
C LEU A 253 4.71 6.30 -14.75
N HIS A 254 3.56 5.70 -14.48
CA HIS A 254 2.36 5.80 -15.31
C HIS A 254 1.16 6.46 -14.61
N HIS A 255 1.39 7.14 -13.48
CA HIS A 255 0.37 7.79 -12.66
C HIS A 255 -0.78 6.87 -12.24
N ARG A 256 -0.48 5.59 -11.96
CA ARG A 256 -1.46 4.58 -11.56
C ARG A 256 -1.41 4.34 -10.06
N GLN A 257 -2.58 4.08 -9.48
CA GLN A 257 -2.75 3.87 -8.05
C GLN A 257 -2.34 2.44 -7.67
N PHE A 258 -1.69 2.29 -6.52
CA PHE A 258 -1.09 1.02 -6.11
C PHE A 258 -1.54 0.61 -4.70
N TYR A 259 -1.75 -0.69 -4.53
CA TYR A 259 -1.91 -1.35 -3.25
C TYR A 259 -0.96 -2.55 -3.16
N ALA A 260 -0.34 -2.72 -2.00
CA ALA A 260 0.33 -3.97 -1.63
C ALA A 260 -0.35 -4.57 -0.40
N ALA A 261 -0.46 -5.87 -0.30
CA ALA A 261 -1.00 -6.53 0.89
C ALA A 261 -0.42 -7.93 1.06
N GLY A 262 -0.61 -8.54 2.23
CA GLY A 262 -0.24 -9.92 2.46
C GLY A 262 -0.69 -10.46 3.80
N THR A 263 -0.71 -11.78 3.93
CA THR A 263 -1.10 -12.49 5.16
C THR A 263 -0.02 -13.43 5.69
N HIS A 264 0.03 -13.50 7.01
CA HIS A 264 1.00 -14.26 7.80
C HIS A 264 0.23 -14.86 8.99
N GLY A 265 -0.60 -15.87 8.70
CA GLY A 265 -1.49 -16.54 9.63
C GLY A 265 -2.48 -15.59 10.28
N TYR A 266 -2.38 -15.39 11.60
CA TYR A 266 -3.21 -14.41 12.32
C TYR A 266 -2.87 -12.94 12.02
N TYR A 267 -1.82 -12.67 11.24
CA TYR A 267 -1.33 -11.31 10.96
C TYR A 267 -1.47 -10.96 9.48
N GLY A 268 -1.42 -9.68 9.16
CA GLY A 268 -1.34 -9.22 7.78
C GLY A 268 -1.30 -7.70 7.67
N TYR A 269 -1.22 -7.20 6.43
CA TYR A 269 -1.10 -5.77 6.17
C TYR A 269 -1.82 -5.34 4.88
N ILE A 270 -2.15 -4.06 4.79
CA ILE A 270 -2.52 -3.35 3.56
C ILE A 270 -1.67 -2.07 3.50
N PHE A 271 -0.94 -1.89 2.41
CA PHE A 271 -0.30 -0.65 2.02
C PHE A 271 -1.03 -0.02 0.85
N CYS A 272 -1.11 1.30 0.84
CA CYS A 272 -1.77 2.11 -0.18
C CYS A 272 -0.83 3.22 -0.65
N ASP A 273 -0.69 3.39 -1.96
CA ASP A 273 -0.02 4.52 -2.61
C ASP A 273 -0.87 5.00 -3.80
N LEU A 274 -1.70 6.01 -3.56
CA LEU A 274 -2.52 6.63 -4.60
C LEU A 274 -1.80 7.76 -5.33
N ILE A 275 -0.52 8.00 -5.02
CA ILE A 275 0.28 9.18 -5.38
C ILE A 275 -0.35 10.46 -4.82
N GLU A 276 -1.40 10.95 -5.47
CA GLU A 276 -2.23 12.07 -5.04
C GLU A 276 -3.70 11.72 -5.29
N HIS A 277 -4.54 11.76 -4.25
CA HIS A 277 -5.95 11.38 -4.35
C HIS A 277 -6.88 12.53 -3.96
N ASP A 278 -7.60 13.06 -4.95
CA ASP A 278 -8.70 14.02 -4.74
C ASP A 278 -10.02 13.29 -4.47
N PHE A 279 -10.69 13.65 -3.37
CA PHE A 279 -12.02 13.14 -2.96
C PHE A 279 -12.88 14.24 -2.35
N VAL A 280 -14.19 14.02 -2.29
CA VAL A 280 -15.15 14.99 -1.73
C VAL A 280 -15.95 14.36 -0.60
N LEU A 281 -15.83 14.92 0.61
CA LEU A 281 -16.64 14.54 1.76
C LEU A 281 -17.91 15.40 1.84
N GLN A 282 -19.07 14.76 1.89
CA GLN A 282 -20.35 15.41 2.20
C GLN A 282 -20.61 15.34 3.71
N ARG A 283 -20.80 16.49 4.36
CA ARG A 283 -21.11 16.57 5.80
C ARG A 283 -22.19 17.61 6.08
N THR A 284 -22.96 17.44 7.16
CA THR A 284 -23.79 18.55 7.67
C THR A 284 -22.86 19.62 8.24
N LYS A 285 -23.15 20.91 7.96
CA LYS A 285 -22.34 22.04 8.45
C LYS A 285 -22.30 22.07 9.97
N GLY A 286 -21.11 21.92 10.53
CA GLY A 286 -20.86 22.03 11.97
C GLY A 286 -20.38 23.43 12.39
N ASN A 287 -20.07 23.59 13.67
CA ASN A 287 -19.56 24.84 14.23
C ASN A 287 -18.10 25.15 13.82
N VAL A 288 -17.39 24.19 13.22
CA VAL A 288 -16.00 24.34 12.77
C VAL A 288 -15.97 24.40 11.24
N SER A 289 -15.61 25.55 10.68
CA SER A 289 -15.44 25.71 9.24
C SER A 289 -14.30 24.84 8.72
N ALA A 290 -14.50 24.25 7.54
CA ALA A 290 -13.37 23.78 6.73
C ALA A 290 -12.71 25.01 6.09
N ASN A 291 -11.42 25.20 6.35
CA ASN A 291 -10.62 26.26 5.75
C ASN A 291 -9.74 25.63 4.66
N ILE A 292 -9.59 26.28 3.50
CA ILE A 292 -8.73 25.80 2.41
C ILE A 292 -7.26 25.94 2.83
N GLY A 293 -6.45 24.90 2.60
CA GLY A 293 -5.06 24.81 3.06
C GLY A 293 -4.68 23.43 3.58
N GLU A 294 -3.55 23.33 4.27
CA GLU A 294 -3.06 22.11 4.92
C GLU A 294 -3.93 21.74 6.14
N GLU A 295 -4.37 20.48 6.22
CA GLU A 295 -5.06 19.89 7.38
C GLU A 295 -4.10 18.95 8.15
N THR A 296 -3.25 18.22 7.41
CA THR A 296 -2.10 17.47 7.92
C THR A 296 -1.00 17.50 6.86
N ARG A 297 0.22 17.07 7.19
CA ARG A 297 1.31 16.89 6.22
C ARG A 297 0.94 16.04 4.99
N THR A 298 -0.01 15.11 5.11
CA THR A 298 -0.50 14.29 3.99
C THR A 298 -1.70 14.90 3.29
N ARG A 299 -2.41 15.86 3.92
CA ARG A 299 -3.80 16.19 3.57
C ARG A 299 -4.02 17.69 3.42
N PHE A 300 -4.63 18.05 2.30
CA PHE A 300 -5.00 19.43 1.99
C PHE A 300 -6.51 19.53 1.75
N ILE A 301 -7.17 20.53 2.31
CA ILE A 301 -8.52 20.94 1.92
C ILE A 301 -8.38 21.84 0.68
N THR A 302 -8.92 21.41 -0.45
CA THR A 302 -8.71 22.05 -1.76
C THR A 302 -9.86 22.97 -2.16
N ASP A 303 -11.09 22.66 -1.77
CA ASP A 303 -12.30 23.44 -2.07
C ASP A 303 -13.38 23.16 -1.01
N VAL A 304 -14.23 24.14 -0.72
CA VAL A 304 -15.31 24.04 0.28
C VAL A 304 -16.57 24.70 -0.23
N LYS A 305 -17.57 23.89 -0.64
CA LYS A 305 -18.86 24.37 -1.14
C LYS A 305 -19.94 24.14 -0.11
N THR A 306 -20.88 25.08 -0.02
CA THR A 306 -22.05 24.97 0.86
C THR A 306 -23.30 24.91 0.00
N GLN A 307 -24.14 23.89 0.21
CA GLN A 307 -25.46 23.75 -0.41
C GLN A 307 -26.56 23.68 0.66
N LYS A 308 -27.77 24.14 0.33
CA LYS A 308 -28.95 23.93 1.17
C LYS A 308 -29.75 22.75 0.63
N GLU A 309 -30.11 21.82 1.51
CA GLU A 309 -30.77 20.58 1.19
C GLU A 309 -31.93 20.41 2.19
N GLY A 310 -33.09 20.98 1.83
CA GLY A 310 -34.15 21.30 2.78
C GLY A 310 -33.67 22.28 3.85
N ASP A 311 -34.03 22.02 5.11
CA ASP A 311 -33.61 22.82 6.27
C ASP A 311 -32.12 22.64 6.62
N LYS A 312 -31.45 21.62 6.06
CA LYS A 312 -30.05 21.32 6.36
C LYS A 312 -29.11 22.10 5.45
N THR A 313 -28.06 22.66 6.05
CA THR A 313 -26.94 23.21 5.31
C THR A 313 -25.84 22.15 5.25
N ILE A 314 -25.48 21.74 4.04
CA ILE A 314 -24.51 20.68 3.75
C ILE A 314 -23.23 21.32 3.23
N GLU A 315 -22.09 20.87 3.74
CA GLU A 315 -20.76 21.20 3.22
C GLU A 315 -20.24 20.04 2.37
N LEU A 316 -19.78 20.38 1.17
CA LEU A 316 -18.97 19.53 0.31
C LEU A 316 -17.52 19.99 0.47
N VAL A 317 -16.71 19.22 1.20
CA VAL A 317 -15.30 19.51 1.45
C VAL A 317 -14.48 18.65 0.50
N ALA A 318 -13.90 19.27 -0.53
CA ALA A 318 -12.92 18.60 -1.37
C ALA A 318 -11.56 18.56 -0.65
N LYS A 319 -10.90 17.40 -0.74
CA LYS A 319 -9.61 17.16 -0.11
C LYS A 319 -8.69 16.42 -1.07
N ARG A 320 -7.39 16.66 -0.91
CA ARG A 320 -6.30 15.86 -1.48
C ARG A 320 -5.58 15.11 -0.37
N GLU A 321 -5.26 13.84 -0.59
CA GLU A 321 -4.31 13.05 0.20
C GLU A 321 -3.06 12.75 -0.65
N LEU A 322 -1.87 12.90 -0.05
CA LEU A 322 -0.56 12.68 -0.65
C LEU A 322 0.10 11.43 -0.07
N TYR A 323 0.80 10.68 -0.92
CA TYR A 323 1.39 9.38 -0.56
C TYR A 323 2.90 9.32 -0.79
N SER A 324 3.54 8.37 -0.12
CA SER A 324 4.93 7.97 -0.37
C SER A 324 4.99 6.57 -0.99
N THR A 325 6.08 6.26 -1.68
CA THR A 325 6.37 4.90 -2.19
C THR A 325 6.45 3.84 -1.08
N TRP A 326 6.38 2.57 -1.52
CA TRP A 326 6.51 1.37 -0.69
C TRP A 326 7.77 1.41 0.18
N ASP A 327 8.97 1.46 -0.40
CA ASP A 327 10.26 1.41 0.33
C ASP A 327 10.37 2.46 1.44
N LEU A 328 9.87 3.65 1.13
CA LEU A 328 9.85 4.78 2.06
C LEU A 328 8.90 4.51 3.24
N ALA A 329 7.71 3.95 2.99
CA ALA A 329 6.74 3.58 4.02
C ALA A 329 7.14 2.33 4.82
N SER A 330 7.66 1.31 4.13
CA SER A 330 7.95 -0.01 4.66
C SER A 330 9.22 -0.02 5.52
N GLU A 331 10.29 0.68 5.14
CA GLU A 331 11.56 0.68 5.88
C GLU A 331 11.75 1.92 6.76
N THR A 332 11.81 3.11 6.13
CA THR A 332 12.43 4.30 6.73
C THR A 332 11.48 5.20 7.51
N SER A 333 10.17 5.11 7.26
CA SER A 333 9.17 5.97 7.89
C SER A 333 9.09 5.80 9.40
N ALA A 334 9.03 6.92 10.12
CA ALA A 334 8.70 6.98 11.54
C ALA A 334 7.17 6.91 11.76
N LEU A 335 6.74 6.81 13.03
CA LEU A 335 5.35 7.03 13.39
C LEU A 335 4.99 8.53 13.32
N PRO A 336 3.73 8.89 13.03
CA PRO A 336 3.27 10.28 13.09
C PRO A 336 3.59 10.94 14.44
N ALA A 337 3.96 12.22 14.43
CA ALA A 337 4.44 12.92 15.62
C ALA A 337 3.48 12.89 16.83
N ASP A 338 2.17 12.72 16.59
CA ASP A 338 1.16 12.59 17.64
C ASP A 338 1.15 11.23 18.37
N TYR A 339 1.90 10.23 17.88
CA TYR A 339 2.24 9.04 18.67
C TYR A 339 3.39 9.36 19.62
N LEU A 340 4.46 9.99 19.12
CA LEU A 340 5.66 10.34 19.90
C LEU A 340 5.34 11.23 21.12
N LYS A 341 4.31 12.08 21.01
CA LYS A 341 3.77 12.91 22.11
C LYS A 341 3.09 12.11 23.25
N SER A 342 2.86 10.80 23.11
CA SER A 342 2.09 10.02 24.10
C SER A 342 2.53 8.56 24.21
N THR A 343 3.12 8.20 25.35
CA THR A 343 3.48 6.81 25.69
C THR A 343 2.28 5.85 25.63
N ARG A 344 1.06 6.33 25.90
CA ARG A 344 -0.17 5.53 25.73
C ARG A 344 -0.43 5.18 24.27
N ARG A 345 -0.19 6.11 23.33
CA ARG A 345 -0.35 5.86 21.89
C ARG A 345 0.74 4.94 21.36
N LEU A 346 2.00 5.13 21.79
CA LEU A 346 3.10 4.22 21.44
C LEU A 346 2.80 2.79 21.92
N ARG A 347 2.30 2.61 23.15
CA ARG A 347 1.87 1.30 23.69
C ARG A 347 0.63 0.70 23.02
N ALA A 348 -0.06 1.44 22.16
CA ALA A 348 -1.19 0.96 21.37
C ALA A 348 -0.80 0.63 19.91
N VAL A 349 0.43 0.91 19.49
CA VAL A 349 0.94 0.45 18.18
C VAL A 349 1.17 -1.05 18.26
N SER A 350 0.69 -1.79 17.26
CA SER A 350 0.89 -3.24 17.24
C SER A 350 2.37 -3.59 16.97
N PRO A 351 3.03 -4.40 17.83
CA PRO A 351 4.42 -4.83 17.61
C PRO A 351 4.58 -5.70 16.36
N VAL A 352 3.47 -6.19 15.79
CA VAL A 352 3.39 -6.84 14.47
C VAL A 352 3.97 -5.93 13.37
N LEU A 353 3.85 -4.60 13.47
CA LEU A 353 4.51 -3.67 12.53
C LEU A 353 6.04 -3.83 12.55
N SER A 354 6.64 -4.03 13.73
CA SER A 354 8.08 -4.27 13.87
C SER A 354 8.49 -5.65 13.34
N CYS A 355 7.60 -6.65 13.46
CA CYS A 355 7.81 -8.00 12.94
C CYS A 355 7.71 -8.06 11.41
N LEU A 356 6.77 -7.32 10.81
CA LEU A 356 6.62 -7.18 9.35
C LEU A 356 7.86 -6.49 8.74
N ARG A 357 8.32 -5.38 9.33
CA ARG A 357 9.57 -4.73 8.90
C ARG A 357 10.78 -5.66 8.97
N ALA A 358 10.87 -6.50 10.00
CA ALA A 358 11.93 -7.50 10.14
C ALA A 358 11.82 -8.65 9.13
N LEU A 359 10.60 -9.05 8.75
CA LEU A 359 10.35 -10.02 7.69
C LEU A 359 10.78 -9.45 6.34
N TRP A 360 10.34 -8.25 5.99
CA TRP A 360 10.70 -7.59 4.73
C TRP A 360 12.22 -7.41 4.59
N ALA A 361 12.89 -6.93 5.64
CA ALA A 361 14.36 -6.81 5.66
C ALA A 361 15.08 -8.18 5.56
N PHE A 362 14.49 -9.25 6.10
CA PHE A 362 15.01 -10.61 5.93
C PHE A 362 14.84 -11.10 4.47
N GLU A 363 13.66 -10.89 3.88
CA GLU A 363 13.37 -11.29 2.50
C GLU A 363 14.23 -10.55 1.48
N GLN A 364 14.48 -9.26 1.66
CA GLN A 364 15.39 -8.48 0.80
C GLN A 364 16.83 -9.05 0.81
N VAL A 365 17.31 -9.52 1.96
CA VAL A 365 18.68 -10.03 2.13
C VAL A 365 18.82 -11.50 1.72
N HIS A 366 17.77 -12.31 1.90
CA HIS A 366 17.84 -13.77 1.74
C HIS A 366 16.97 -14.35 0.61
N ASN A 367 16.09 -13.55 0.00
CA ASN A 367 15.12 -13.95 -1.03
C ASN A 367 14.26 -15.18 -0.65
N ARG A 368 13.89 -15.26 0.64
CA ARG A 368 13.02 -16.29 1.26
C ARG A 368 12.55 -15.80 2.62
N ILE A 369 11.53 -16.46 3.17
CA ILE A 369 11.09 -16.26 4.57
C ILE A 369 12.07 -16.87 5.60
N PRO A 370 12.06 -16.41 6.87
CA PRO A 370 12.81 -17.03 7.97
C PRO A 370 12.35 -18.46 8.27
N GLY A 371 13.30 -19.38 8.42
CA GLY A 371 13.06 -20.73 8.91
C GLY A 371 13.32 -20.87 10.41
N HIS A 372 13.02 -22.04 10.98
CA HIS A 372 13.19 -22.32 12.41
C HIS A 372 14.65 -22.61 12.85
N ASN A 373 15.64 -22.31 12.01
CA ASN A 373 17.05 -22.51 12.36
C ASN A 373 17.59 -21.35 13.20
N ARG A 374 18.65 -21.59 13.98
CA ARG A 374 19.20 -20.58 14.91
C ARG A 374 19.63 -19.27 14.23
N GLN A 375 20.17 -19.32 13.00
CA GLN A 375 20.70 -18.14 12.33
C GLN A 375 19.58 -17.19 11.91
N ASP A 376 18.53 -17.73 11.30
CA ASP A 376 17.34 -16.98 10.89
C ASP A 376 16.61 -16.37 12.10
N LEU A 377 16.41 -17.16 13.16
CA LEU A 377 15.79 -16.70 14.40
C LEU A 377 16.59 -15.58 15.08
N GLU A 378 17.92 -15.67 15.05
CA GLU A 378 18.81 -14.65 15.62
C GLU A 378 18.82 -13.36 14.78
N PHE A 379 18.81 -13.47 13.44
CA PHE A 379 18.66 -12.32 12.53
C PHE A 379 17.30 -11.64 12.75
N PHE A 380 16.20 -12.38 12.67
CA PHE A 380 14.85 -11.84 12.77
C PHE A 380 14.62 -11.15 14.12
N THR A 381 15.10 -11.73 15.21
CA THR A 381 15.02 -11.11 16.56
C THR A 381 15.80 -9.79 16.61
N LYS A 382 17.00 -9.73 16.01
CA LYS A 382 17.81 -8.49 15.93
C LYS A 382 17.12 -7.43 15.09
N ALA A 383 16.66 -7.78 13.89
CA ALA A 383 15.96 -6.89 12.97
C ALA A 383 14.66 -6.33 13.60
N ALA A 384 13.82 -7.19 14.18
CA ALA A 384 12.57 -6.76 14.84
C ALA A 384 12.85 -5.80 16.01
N THR A 385 13.88 -6.06 16.82
CA THR A 385 14.30 -5.17 17.90
C THR A 385 14.77 -3.81 17.37
N GLN A 386 15.52 -3.79 16.26
CA GLN A 386 15.98 -2.56 15.60
C GLN A 386 14.81 -1.76 15.01
N CYS A 387 13.92 -2.38 14.25
CA CYS A 387 12.73 -1.74 13.69
C CYS A 387 11.81 -1.17 14.80
N HIS A 388 11.67 -1.88 15.92
CA HIS A 388 10.90 -1.44 17.08
C HIS A 388 11.51 -0.19 17.75
N ALA A 389 12.84 -0.15 17.89
CA ALA A 389 13.56 1.01 18.39
C ALA A 389 13.48 2.22 17.42
N MET A 390 13.56 2.00 16.11
CA MET A 390 13.39 3.05 15.10
C MET A 390 11.97 3.66 15.12
N LEU A 391 10.95 2.85 15.39
CA LEU A 391 9.58 3.32 15.62
C LEU A 391 9.38 4.01 16.99
N SER A 392 10.44 4.16 17.80
CA SER A 392 10.40 4.72 19.17
C SER A 392 9.43 3.99 20.12
N LEU A 393 9.24 2.69 19.93
CA LEU A 393 8.30 1.89 20.71
C LEU A 393 8.93 1.38 22.02
N PRO A 394 8.15 1.28 23.13
CA PRO A 394 8.65 0.74 24.40
C PRO A 394 9.01 -0.73 24.26
N SER A 395 10.27 -1.08 24.56
CA SER A 395 10.83 -2.42 24.34
C SER A 395 10.11 -3.55 25.08
N ASP A 396 9.34 -3.25 26.13
CA ASP A 396 8.48 -4.23 26.81
C ASP A 396 7.23 -4.64 26.01
N THR A 397 6.94 -3.96 24.90
CA THR A 397 5.82 -4.30 24.00
C THR A 397 6.21 -5.29 22.88
N LEU A 398 7.50 -5.46 22.56
CA LEU A 398 8.01 -6.53 21.70
C LEU A 398 8.64 -7.64 22.54
N ASN A 399 7.79 -8.52 23.07
CA ASN A 399 8.24 -9.67 23.86
C ASN A 399 8.52 -10.92 23.01
N SER A 400 9.07 -11.96 23.63
CA SER A 400 9.44 -13.22 22.96
C SER A 400 8.25 -14.09 22.55
N GLU A 401 7.05 -13.84 23.08
CA GLU A 401 5.81 -14.50 22.70
C GLU A 401 5.28 -13.94 21.38
N VAL A 402 5.26 -12.61 21.22
CA VAL A 402 4.94 -11.93 19.95
C VAL A 402 5.86 -12.40 18.82
N LEU A 403 7.18 -12.39 19.06
CA LEU A 403 8.16 -12.85 18.08
C LEU A 403 7.93 -14.32 17.69
N ARG A 404 7.71 -15.21 18.66
CA ARG A 404 7.45 -16.63 18.41
C ARG A 404 6.14 -16.83 17.63
N SER A 405 5.06 -16.18 18.06
CA SER A 405 3.74 -16.29 17.43
C SER A 405 3.80 -15.83 15.97
N PHE A 406 4.44 -14.69 15.69
CA PHE A 406 4.64 -14.21 14.33
C PHE A 406 5.44 -15.21 13.49
N LEU A 407 6.61 -15.67 13.97
CA LEU A 407 7.46 -16.65 13.29
C LEU A 407 6.78 -18.01 13.04
N GLN A 408 5.82 -18.41 13.89
CA GLN A 408 5.02 -19.63 13.68
C GLN A 408 3.91 -19.47 12.64
N ASN A 409 3.58 -18.24 12.25
CA ASN A 409 2.45 -17.93 11.36
C ASN A 409 2.86 -17.47 9.95
N ILE A 410 4.14 -17.11 9.70
CA ILE A 410 4.60 -16.42 8.47
C ILE A 410 4.11 -17.08 7.16
N SER A 411 4.10 -18.40 7.08
CA SER A 411 3.75 -19.17 5.88
C SER A 411 2.31 -19.70 5.86
N SER A 412 1.42 -19.21 6.72
CA SER A 412 0.04 -19.71 6.86
C SER A 412 -0.98 -18.74 6.25
N GLU A 413 -1.95 -19.25 5.52
CA GLU A 413 -3.15 -18.49 5.14
C GLU A 413 -4.33 -18.93 6.02
N ILE A 414 -5.08 -17.95 6.55
CA ILE A 414 -6.22 -18.20 7.44
C ILE A 414 -7.42 -17.46 6.87
N ALA A 415 -8.43 -18.21 6.40
CA ALA A 415 -9.57 -17.65 5.66
C ALA A 415 -10.33 -16.49 6.38
N PRO A 416 -10.56 -16.52 7.71
CA PRO A 416 -11.04 -15.34 8.44
C PRO A 416 -10.18 -14.07 8.30
N VAL A 417 -8.86 -14.21 8.20
CA VAL A 417 -7.91 -13.08 8.11
C VAL A 417 -7.86 -12.54 6.69
N THR A 418 -7.83 -13.41 5.68
CA THR A 418 -7.91 -13.01 4.27
C THR A 418 -9.25 -12.36 3.95
N ALA A 419 -10.35 -12.80 4.56
CA ALA A 419 -11.67 -12.17 4.40
C ALA A 419 -11.74 -10.76 5.01
N ILE A 420 -11.14 -10.53 6.19
CA ILE A 420 -11.08 -9.21 6.81
C ILE A 420 -10.22 -8.26 5.97
N LEU A 421 -9.00 -8.66 5.63
CA LEU A 421 -8.06 -7.81 4.89
C LEU A 421 -8.50 -7.58 3.44
N GLY A 422 -8.93 -8.63 2.74
CA GLY A 422 -9.41 -8.54 1.35
C GLY A 422 -10.70 -7.74 1.22
N GLY A 423 -11.62 -7.88 2.20
CA GLY A 423 -12.81 -7.04 2.30
C GLY A 423 -12.48 -5.56 2.57
N GLN A 424 -11.55 -5.28 3.50
CA GLN A 424 -11.12 -3.91 3.81
C GLN A 424 -10.40 -3.24 2.61
N LEU A 425 -9.50 -3.96 1.94
CA LEU A 425 -8.77 -3.48 0.76
C LEU A 425 -9.73 -3.21 -0.40
N ALA A 426 -10.61 -4.16 -0.73
CA ALA A 426 -11.59 -3.99 -1.81
C ALA A 426 -12.55 -2.81 -1.53
N GLN A 427 -12.96 -2.62 -0.27
CA GLN A 427 -13.80 -1.47 0.10
C GLN A 427 -13.06 -0.13 -0.03
N ASP A 428 -11.75 -0.08 0.24
CA ASP A 428 -10.94 1.13 0.02
C ASP A 428 -10.75 1.43 -1.48
N VAL A 429 -10.45 0.40 -2.29
CA VAL A 429 -10.42 0.49 -3.76
C VAL A 429 -11.74 1.05 -4.32
N ILE A 430 -12.88 0.55 -3.83
CA ILE A 430 -14.21 1.04 -4.22
C ILE A 430 -14.42 2.52 -3.79
N ASN A 431 -13.98 2.89 -2.59
CA ASN A 431 -14.05 4.27 -2.09
C ASN A 431 -13.22 5.24 -2.94
N VAL A 432 -12.01 4.83 -3.32
CA VAL A 432 -11.05 5.54 -4.18
C VAL A 432 -11.63 5.70 -5.59
N LEU A 433 -12.18 4.64 -6.19
CA LEU A 433 -12.89 4.74 -7.46
C LEU A 433 -14.09 5.68 -7.36
N GLY A 434 -14.82 5.69 -6.25
CA GLY A 434 -15.90 6.65 -6.00
C GLY A 434 -15.44 8.11 -5.85
N GLN A 435 -14.28 8.34 -5.23
CA GLN A 435 -13.79 9.64 -4.74
C GLN A 435 -14.76 10.31 -3.74
N SER A 436 -15.40 9.52 -2.87
CA SER A 436 -16.49 9.95 -1.98
C SER A 436 -16.24 9.71 -0.49
N GLN A 437 -15.12 9.06 -0.15
CA GLN A 437 -14.68 8.79 1.22
C GLN A 437 -13.19 9.07 1.34
N GLN A 438 -12.69 9.19 2.58
CA GLN A 438 -11.25 9.28 2.82
C GLN A 438 -10.61 7.89 2.65
N PRO A 439 -9.54 7.75 1.84
CA PRO A 439 -8.83 6.48 1.67
C PRO A 439 -7.98 6.09 2.89
N ILE A 440 -7.47 4.85 2.86
CA ILE A 440 -6.39 4.36 3.72
C ILE A 440 -5.16 5.28 3.58
N GLN A 441 -4.58 5.67 4.72
CA GLN A 441 -3.39 6.50 4.82
C GLN A 441 -2.43 5.98 5.90
N ASN A 442 -1.39 5.21 5.57
CA ASN A 442 -1.15 4.52 4.30
C ASN A 442 -0.86 3.02 4.52
N MET A 443 -0.66 2.60 5.78
CA MET A 443 -0.37 1.23 6.19
C MET A 443 -1.39 0.78 7.24
N VAL A 444 -2.20 -0.22 6.94
CA VAL A 444 -3.04 -0.94 7.92
C VAL A 444 -2.30 -2.21 8.34
N ILE A 445 -2.18 -2.45 9.64
CA ILE A 445 -1.66 -3.70 10.20
C ILE A 445 -2.79 -4.41 10.94
N PHE A 446 -3.03 -5.67 10.60
CA PHE A 446 -4.00 -6.53 11.27
C PHE A 446 -3.32 -7.45 12.29
N ASP A 447 -3.93 -7.56 13.47
CA ASP A 447 -3.54 -8.48 14.54
C ASP A 447 -4.76 -9.30 14.99
N GLY A 448 -4.88 -10.51 14.45
CA GLY A 448 -6.00 -11.44 14.70
C GLY A 448 -6.08 -11.97 16.12
N ASN A 449 -5.05 -11.78 16.95
CA ASN A 449 -5.13 -12.08 18.39
C ASN A 449 -5.97 -11.03 19.14
N LYS A 450 -6.06 -9.82 18.58
CA LYS A 450 -6.89 -8.71 19.09
C LYS A 450 -8.14 -8.46 18.23
N MET A 451 -8.16 -8.98 17.00
CA MET A 451 -9.11 -8.65 15.93
C MET A 451 -9.10 -7.14 15.58
N GLU A 452 -7.92 -6.52 15.65
CA GLU A 452 -7.71 -5.09 15.36
C GLU A 452 -7.03 -4.87 14.00
N ALA A 453 -7.57 -3.97 13.18
CA ALA A 453 -6.97 -3.47 11.93
C ALA A 453 -6.53 -2.01 12.12
N ASN A 454 -5.34 -1.79 12.67
CA ASN A 454 -4.86 -0.46 13.05
C ASN A 454 -4.13 0.23 11.88
N GLN A 455 -4.52 1.46 11.56
CA GLN A 455 -3.94 2.27 10.48
C GLN A 455 -2.86 3.23 11.01
N TYR A 456 -1.75 3.34 10.26
CA TYR A 456 -0.64 4.25 10.51
C TYR A 456 -0.29 4.99 9.20
N ALA A 457 -0.12 6.31 9.28
CA ALA A 457 0.40 7.13 8.19
C ALA A 457 1.94 7.12 8.23
N LEU A 458 2.54 6.13 7.58
CA LEU A 458 3.97 5.90 7.53
C LEU A 458 4.56 6.58 6.30
N HIS A 459 5.11 7.77 6.51
CA HIS A 459 5.84 8.53 5.50
C HIS A 459 7.18 9.01 6.06
N PRO A 460 8.27 9.01 5.27
CA PRO A 460 9.55 9.59 5.68
C PRO A 460 9.42 11.11 5.72
N GLU A 461 10.41 11.84 6.23
CA GLU A 461 10.45 13.30 6.03
C GLU A 461 10.78 13.67 4.58
N GLY A 462 10.33 14.86 4.15
CA GLY A 462 10.52 15.36 2.77
C GLY A 462 9.25 15.36 1.91
N PRO A 463 9.38 15.37 0.55
CA PRO A 463 8.25 15.48 -0.36
C PRO A 463 7.37 14.22 -0.37
N LEU A 464 6.09 14.41 -0.76
CA LEU A 464 5.08 13.37 -0.99
C LEU A 464 4.40 13.65 -2.34
N GLY A 465 3.55 12.73 -2.80
CA GLY A 465 2.84 12.90 -4.08
C GLY A 465 3.77 12.83 -5.29
N LEU A 466 3.44 13.58 -6.35
CA LEU A 466 4.17 13.57 -7.62
C LEU A 466 5.63 14.01 -7.47
N ALA A 467 5.90 14.96 -6.57
CA ALA A 467 7.21 15.54 -6.31
C ALA A 467 8.31 14.53 -5.88
N GLN A 468 7.93 13.32 -5.47
CA GLN A 468 8.91 12.26 -5.14
C GLN A 468 9.67 11.72 -6.36
N LEU A 469 9.07 11.73 -7.56
CA LEU A 469 9.76 11.29 -8.79
C LEU A 469 10.52 12.42 -9.49
N GLU A 470 10.20 13.69 -9.23
CA GLU A 470 10.88 14.83 -9.87
C GLU A 470 12.37 14.92 -9.49
N LEU A 471 12.73 14.36 -8.33
CA LEU A 471 14.10 14.26 -7.82
C LEU A 471 15.04 13.39 -8.67
N SER A 472 14.53 12.56 -9.59
CA SER A 472 15.38 11.68 -10.43
C SER A 472 15.76 12.27 -11.79
N ASN A 473 15.39 13.52 -12.10
CA ASN A 473 15.79 14.19 -13.35
C ASN A 473 17.06 15.05 -13.10
N PRO A 474 18.27 14.60 -13.50
CA PRO A 474 19.47 15.40 -13.33
C PRO A 474 19.34 16.70 -14.14
N MET A 475 19.72 17.83 -13.53
CA MET A 475 19.43 19.15 -14.08
C MET A 475 19.94 19.32 -15.51
N MET A 476 19.01 19.41 -16.47
CA MET A 476 19.21 20.21 -17.67
C MET A 476 19.66 21.61 -17.21
N PRO A 477 20.84 22.10 -17.61
CA PRO A 477 21.27 23.44 -17.24
C PRO A 477 20.26 24.44 -17.81
N THR A 478 19.63 25.24 -16.95
CA THR A 478 18.67 26.27 -17.36
C THR A 478 19.38 27.27 -18.25
N MET A 479 19.23 27.12 -19.57
CA MET A 479 19.84 28.01 -20.55
C MET A 479 19.22 29.40 -20.37
N MET A 480 19.98 30.33 -19.81
CA MET A 480 19.56 31.73 -19.76
C MET A 480 19.34 32.21 -21.20
N PRO A 481 18.24 32.92 -21.51
CA PRO A 481 18.02 33.48 -22.83
C PRO A 481 19.10 34.53 -23.13
N MET A 482 20.05 34.17 -23.98
CA MET A 482 20.98 35.13 -24.58
C MET A 482 20.16 36.12 -25.40
N GLY A 483 20.19 37.39 -25.00
CA GLY A 483 19.34 38.43 -25.60
C GLY A 483 19.62 38.68 -27.09
N ASP A 484 18.59 39.16 -27.80
CA ASP A 484 18.58 39.28 -29.26
C ASP A 484 19.72 40.15 -29.81
N ALA A 485 20.72 39.49 -30.39
CA ALA A 485 21.73 40.15 -31.22
C ALA A 485 21.12 40.49 -32.59
N GLN A 486 20.62 41.72 -32.74
CA GLN A 486 20.06 42.21 -34.01
C GLN A 486 21.12 42.18 -35.13
N ILE A 487 20.84 41.42 -36.19
CA ILE A 487 21.63 41.42 -37.41
C ILE A 487 21.17 42.59 -38.28
N ALA A 488 22.08 43.53 -38.59
CA ALA A 488 21.85 44.64 -39.50
C ALA A 488 22.87 44.60 -40.65
N ASP A 489 22.39 44.81 -41.88
CA ASP A 489 23.17 44.64 -43.11
C ASP A 489 24.16 45.82 -43.34
N PRO A 490 25.36 45.60 -43.91
CA PRO A 490 26.38 46.63 -44.02
C PRO A 490 26.33 47.41 -45.34
N GLN A 491 26.39 48.75 -45.28
CA GLN A 491 26.71 49.59 -46.45
C GLN A 491 27.71 50.70 -46.15
N LEU A 492 28.78 50.72 -46.97
CA LEU A 492 29.47 51.87 -47.56
C LEU A 492 30.00 53.02 -46.67
N GLY A 493 31.32 53.26 -46.74
CA GLY A 493 31.86 54.64 -46.80
C GLY A 493 32.92 55.05 -45.76
N HIS A 494 34.20 54.99 -46.14
CA HIS A 494 35.26 55.89 -45.66
C HIS A 494 35.26 57.19 -46.54
N PRO A 495 35.96 58.32 -46.20
CA PRO A 495 37.07 58.45 -45.23
C PRO A 495 37.18 59.76 -44.37
N GLN A 496 38.16 59.72 -43.44
CA GLN A 496 39.02 60.81 -42.91
C GLN A 496 38.51 61.91 -41.91
N PRO A 497 39.40 62.42 -41.02
CA PRO A 497 39.14 63.49 -40.03
C PRO A 497 39.71 64.87 -40.46
N PRO A 498 39.52 65.97 -39.68
CA PRO A 498 40.63 66.42 -38.79
C PRO A 498 40.25 67.24 -37.52
N GLY A 499 41.19 67.33 -36.57
CA GLY A 499 41.29 68.40 -35.54
C GLY A 499 40.41 68.26 -34.28
N GLY A 500 40.81 68.75 -33.08
CA GLY A 500 42.14 69.17 -32.62
C GLY A 500 42.20 70.50 -31.85
N GLN A 501 42.24 70.46 -30.51
CA GLN A 501 42.84 71.51 -29.67
C GLN A 501 43.23 71.01 -28.26
N GLN A 502 43.84 71.88 -27.44
CA GLN A 502 44.69 71.54 -26.30
C GLN A 502 44.11 71.97 -24.92
N ILE A 503 44.95 71.81 -23.88
CA ILE A 503 44.88 72.39 -22.52
C ILE A 503 44.07 71.55 -21.52
N GLY A 504 44.66 71.03 -20.43
CA GLY A 504 46.08 71.00 -20.04
C GLY A 504 46.30 70.74 -18.54
N ASN A 505 47.55 70.41 -18.17
CA ASN A 505 48.18 70.50 -16.82
C ASN A 505 47.48 69.84 -15.59
N SER A 506 48.18 69.21 -14.63
CA SER A 506 49.62 68.96 -14.47
C SER A 506 49.87 68.00 -13.30
N HIS A 507 50.97 67.21 -13.38
CA HIS A 507 51.79 66.72 -12.23
C HIS A 507 51.13 65.80 -11.17
N MET A 508 51.87 64.93 -10.46
CA MET A 508 53.05 64.15 -10.87
C MET A 508 53.14 62.86 -10.03
N ILE A 509 54.05 61.96 -10.45
CA ILE A 509 54.38 60.64 -9.87
C ILE A 509 55.70 60.79 -9.03
N PRO A 510 56.43 59.75 -8.50
CA PRO A 510 56.16 58.30 -8.31
C PRO A 510 56.69 57.65 -7.00
N MET A 511 56.57 56.31 -6.91
CA MET A 511 57.43 55.34 -6.16
C MET A 511 57.35 55.38 -4.61
N GLU A 512 57.84 54.38 -3.83
CA GLU A 512 58.66 53.19 -4.16
C GLU A 512 58.27 51.92 -3.35
N GLN A 513 59.06 50.85 -3.51
CA GLN A 513 58.91 49.49 -2.98
C GLN A 513 59.42 49.37 -1.52
N THR A 514 58.99 48.34 -0.78
CA THR A 514 59.89 47.29 -0.23
C THR A 514 59.18 46.13 0.49
N ASN A 515 59.91 45.01 0.62
CA ASN A 515 59.56 43.78 1.37
C ASN A 515 59.24 44.02 2.86
N ILE A 516 58.54 43.05 3.49
CA ILE A 516 59.13 42.15 4.52
C ILE A 516 58.15 41.01 4.89
N MET A 517 58.66 39.78 4.87
CA MET A 517 58.15 38.59 5.57
C MET A 517 59.05 38.38 6.82
N PRO A 518 58.57 37.81 7.95
CA PRO A 518 58.34 36.36 7.96
C PRO A 518 57.29 35.79 8.95
N GLN A 519 57.06 34.49 8.74
CA GLN A 519 56.71 33.40 9.67
C GLN A 519 56.67 33.69 11.19
N GLY A 520 55.68 33.08 11.86
CA GLY A 520 55.66 32.81 13.31
C GLY A 520 54.47 31.91 13.66
N ALA A 521 54.68 30.82 14.40
CA ALA A 521 53.66 29.80 14.67
C ALA A 521 53.29 29.69 16.15
N MET A 522 52.04 29.30 16.41
CA MET A 522 51.62 28.34 17.44
C MET A 522 50.45 27.51 16.90
#